data_AF-A0A847EA63-F1
#
_entry.id   AF-A0A847EA63-F1
#
_cell.length_a   1.000
_cell.length_b   1.000
_cell.length_c   1.000
_cell.angle_alpha   90.00
_cell.angle_beta   90.00
_cell.angle_gamma   90.00
#
_symmetry.space_group_name_H-M   'P 1'
#
loop_
_entity.id
_entity.type
_entity.pdbx_description
1 polymer ?
#
loop_
_entity_poly.entity_id
_entity_poly.type
_entity_poly.pdbx_seq_one_letter_code
_entity_poly.pdbx_strand_id
1 'polypeptide(L)'
;MKKDSSRTTRALIVENSDFKKKTHKTGQSLSDQNMMNHNQTQQDYEATFREMLEGFALHEVICNDKGQPVDYRFLSVNPAFERITGLKANDILGRTVLEVLPGTEHYWIETYGRVALTGEPAVFENYSNVLNKYFMVTSFQPAPNRFA
;
A
#
# COMPACT_ATOMS: atom_id res chain seq x y z
N MET A 1 34.08 15.09 14.55
CA MET A 1 33.35 13.83 14.28
C MET A 1 31.97 14.20 13.75
N LYS A 2 31.71 13.92 12.47
CA LYS A 2 30.44 14.26 11.80
C LYS A 2 29.38 13.24 12.24
N LYS A 3 28.27 13.72 12.81
CA LYS A 3 27.08 12.89 13.05
C LYS A 3 26.39 12.69 11.72
N ASP A 4 26.35 11.44 11.27
CA ASP A 4 25.68 11.04 10.05
C ASP A 4 24.17 11.25 10.21
N SER A 5 23.58 11.78 9.15
CA SER A 5 22.24 12.31 9.09
C SER A 5 21.29 11.17 8.74
N SER A 6 20.61 10.62 9.75
CA SER A 6 19.53 9.66 9.55
C SER A 6 18.49 10.24 8.60
N ARG A 7 18.43 9.66 7.39
CA ARG A 7 17.42 9.96 6.38
C ARG A 7 16.06 9.45 6.88
N THR A 8 15.31 10.32 7.52
CA THR A 8 13.88 10.11 7.76
C THR A 8 13.13 10.49 6.48
N THR A 9 12.68 9.49 5.72
CA THR A 9 11.76 9.72 4.60
C THR A 9 10.38 10.05 5.19
N ARG A 10 9.85 11.24 4.87
CA ARG A 10 8.50 11.69 5.23
C ARG A 10 7.63 11.59 3.98
N ALA A 11 6.55 10.84 4.03
CA ALA A 11 5.48 10.91 3.04
C ALA A 11 4.55 12.09 3.36
N LEU A 12 4.28 12.93 2.36
CA LEU A 12 3.26 13.99 2.37
C LEU A 12 2.08 13.51 1.53
N ILE A 13 0.87 13.61 2.07
CA ILE A 13 -0.38 13.41 1.34
C ILE A 13 -0.72 14.73 0.63
N VAL A 14 -0.91 14.68 -0.69
CA VAL A 14 -1.43 15.81 -1.48
C VAL A 14 -2.95 15.73 -1.48
N GLU A 15 -3.61 16.63 -0.74
CA GLU A 15 -5.02 16.93 -0.98
C GLU A 15 -5.11 17.94 -2.13
N ASN A 16 -5.58 17.50 -3.31
CA ASN A 16 -5.89 18.40 -4.40
C ASN A 16 -7.33 18.90 -4.27
N SER A 17 -7.49 20.04 -3.61
CA SER A 17 -8.65 20.92 -3.75
C SER A 17 -8.46 21.88 -4.93
N ASP A 18 -9.51 22.01 -5.74
CA ASP A 18 -9.80 23.03 -6.76
C ASP A 18 -9.55 22.71 -8.24
N PHE A 19 -10.65 22.42 -8.96
CA PHE A 19 -11.01 23.22 -10.15
C PHE A 19 -12.51 23.14 -10.50
N LYS A 20 -13.27 24.22 -10.25
CA LYS A 20 -14.65 24.41 -10.73
C LYS A 20 -14.68 25.24 -12.02
N LYS A 21 -15.33 24.64 -13.03
CA LYS A 21 -16.17 25.21 -14.12
C LYS A 21 -15.56 26.19 -15.14
N LYS A 22 -15.65 25.80 -16.43
CA LYS A 22 -16.32 26.60 -17.47
C LYS A 22 -16.93 25.73 -18.56
N THR A 23 -18.15 26.10 -18.94
CA THR A 23 -19.15 25.44 -19.80
C THR A 23 -18.99 25.79 -21.28
N HIS A 24 -19.02 24.79 -22.19
CA HIS A 24 -20.01 24.61 -23.28
C HIS A 24 -19.48 23.81 -24.50
N LYS A 25 -20.36 22.90 -24.97
CA LYS A 25 -20.45 22.17 -26.26
C LYS A 25 -19.75 20.81 -26.41
N THR A 26 -20.55 19.89 -26.97
CA THR A 26 -20.23 18.60 -27.63
C THR A 26 -20.22 17.36 -26.73
N GLY A 27 -21.38 16.70 -26.63
CA GLY A 27 -21.58 15.45 -25.88
C GLY A 27 -20.78 14.24 -26.38
N GLN A 28 -20.12 14.33 -27.54
CA GLN A 28 -19.17 13.33 -28.04
C GLN A 28 -17.73 13.57 -27.55
N SER A 29 -17.33 14.83 -27.32
CA SER A 29 -15.95 15.18 -26.93
C SER A 29 -15.69 14.96 -25.45
N LEU A 30 -16.72 15.07 -24.62
CA LEU A 30 -16.60 14.91 -23.17
C LEU A 30 -16.38 13.45 -22.78
N SER A 31 -17.00 12.49 -23.49
CA SER A 31 -16.77 11.06 -23.28
C SER A 31 -15.35 10.65 -23.65
N ASP A 32 -14.86 11.13 -24.80
CA ASP A 32 -13.49 10.83 -25.24
C ASP A 32 -12.46 11.51 -24.33
N GLN A 33 -12.70 12.76 -23.93
CA GLN A 33 -11.86 13.46 -22.95
C GLN A 33 -11.87 12.79 -21.58
N ASN A 34 -13.02 12.31 -21.09
CA ASN A 34 -13.11 11.60 -19.81
C ASN A 34 -12.39 10.26 -19.87
N MET A 35 -12.49 9.53 -20.98
CA MET A 35 -11.79 8.26 -21.17
C MET A 35 -10.28 8.48 -21.35
N MET A 36 -9.87 9.50 -22.08
CA MET A 36 -8.47 9.93 -22.19
C MET A 36 -7.90 10.39 -20.84
N ASN A 37 -8.63 11.21 -20.08
CA ASN A 37 -8.20 11.62 -18.73
C ASN A 37 -8.11 10.43 -17.78
N HIS A 38 -9.06 9.49 -17.86
CA HIS A 38 -9.04 8.29 -17.03
C HIS A 38 -7.83 7.41 -17.35
N ASN A 39 -7.60 7.15 -18.64
CA ASN A 39 -6.45 6.38 -19.10
C ASN A 39 -5.13 7.07 -18.75
N GLN A 40 -5.04 8.39 -18.92
CA GLN A 40 -3.85 9.15 -18.57
C GLN A 40 -3.60 9.13 -17.06
N THR A 41 -4.64 9.35 -16.25
CA THR A 41 -4.55 9.29 -14.78
C THR A 41 -4.12 7.90 -14.32
N GLN A 42 -4.63 6.84 -14.95
CA GLN A 42 -4.25 5.46 -14.65
C GLN A 42 -2.80 5.19 -15.06
N GLN A 43 -2.38 5.63 -16.25
CA GLN A 43 -1.00 5.49 -16.73
C GLN A 43 0.00 6.26 -15.86
N ASP A 44 -0.36 7.47 -15.43
CA ASP A 44 0.46 8.31 -14.56
C ASP A 44 0.54 7.70 -13.14
N TYR A 45 -0.57 7.14 -12.63
CA TYR A 45 -0.59 6.39 -11.38
C TYR A 45 0.31 5.15 -11.46
N GLU A 46 0.18 4.36 -12.53
CA GLU A 46 1.01 3.17 -12.73
C GLU A 46 2.50 3.51 -12.90
N ALA A 47 2.84 4.59 -13.61
CA ALA A 47 4.21 5.06 -13.74
C ALA A 47 4.76 5.49 -12.37
N THR A 48 4.00 6.29 -11.63
CA THR A 48 4.39 6.73 -10.28
C THR A 48 4.58 5.53 -9.36
N PHE A 49 3.64 4.59 -9.35
CA PHE A 49 3.69 3.36 -8.55
C PHE A 49 4.94 2.52 -8.82
N ARG A 50 5.36 2.42 -10.09
CA ARG A 50 6.57 1.70 -10.51
C ARG A 50 7.86 2.40 -10.10
N GLU A 51 7.89 3.73 -10.20
CA GLU A 51 9.06 4.56 -9.92
C GLU A 51 9.22 4.91 -8.43
N MET A 52 8.21 4.63 -7.59
CA MET A 52 8.30 4.81 -6.14
C MET A 52 9.52 4.05 -5.57
N LEU A 53 10.29 4.75 -4.72
CA LEU A 53 11.43 4.16 -4.01
C LEU A 53 10.97 3.40 -2.76
N GLU A 54 9.84 3.81 -2.18
CA GLU A 54 9.23 3.15 -1.03
C GLU A 54 8.48 1.90 -1.45
N GLY A 55 8.62 0.84 -0.66
CA GLY A 55 7.86 -0.38 -0.84
C GLY A 55 6.38 -0.14 -0.57
N PHE A 56 5.53 -0.58 -1.48
CA PHE A 56 4.08 -0.55 -1.34
C PHE A 56 3.51 -1.95 -1.49
N ALA A 57 2.55 -2.29 -0.66
CA ALA A 57 1.78 -3.52 -0.79
C ALA A 57 0.34 -3.31 -0.32
N LEU A 58 -0.63 -3.77 -1.10
CA LEU A 58 -2.04 -3.83 -0.72
C LEU A 58 -2.35 -5.26 -0.26
N HIS A 59 -3.06 -5.37 0.85
CA HIS A 59 -3.45 -6.64 1.43
C HIS A 59 -4.93 -6.67 1.84
N GLU A 60 -5.41 -7.89 2.07
CA GLU A 60 -6.71 -8.18 2.67
C GLU A 60 -6.51 -8.96 3.97
N VAL A 61 -7.10 -8.49 5.07
CA VAL A 61 -7.03 -9.18 6.37
C VAL A 61 -7.93 -10.42 6.37
N ILE A 62 -7.45 -11.49 6.99
CA ILE A 62 -8.22 -12.71 7.21
C ILE A 62 -8.47 -12.84 8.71
N CYS A 63 -9.75 -12.95 9.08
CA CYS A 63 -10.17 -13.09 10.47
C CYS A 63 -10.68 -14.50 10.77
N ASN A 64 -10.55 -14.92 12.03
CA ASN A 64 -11.22 -16.11 12.54
C ASN A 64 -12.72 -15.85 12.81
N ASP A 65 -13.46 -16.88 13.25
CA ASP A 65 -14.90 -16.79 13.56
C ASP A 65 -15.26 -15.77 14.66
N LYS A 66 -14.27 -15.32 15.45
CA LYS A 66 -14.43 -14.29 16.48
C LYS A 66 -14.12 -12.88 15.97
N GLY A 67 -13.83 -12.73 14.68
CA GLY A 67 -13.46 -11.46 14.06
C GLY A 67 -12.03 -11.00 14.38
N GLN A 68 -11.18 -11.88 14.92
CA GLN A 68 -9.79 -11.52 15.23
C GLN A 68 -8.89 -11.77 14.01
N PRO A 69 -7.98 -10.83 13.67
CA PRO A 69 -7.06 -11.01 12.56
C PRO A 69 -6.09 -12.15 12.87
N VAL A 70 -5.97 -13.10 11.94
CA VAL A 70 -5.11 -14.29 12.09
C VAL A 70 -4.11 -14.44 10.95
N ASP A 71 -4.35 -13.79 9.82
CA ASP A 71 -3.48 -13.79 8.65
C ASP A 71 -3.84 -12.60 7.74
N TYR A 72 -3.13 -12.42 6.63
CA TYR A 72 -3.51 -11.50 5.56
C TYR A 72 -2.99 -11.96 4.20
N ARG A 73 -3.68 -11.57 3.13
CA ARG A 73 -3.40 -11.99 1.75
C ARG A 73 -2.79 -10.84 0.94
N PHE A 74 -1.75 -11.14 0.15
CA PHE A 74 -1.18 -10.18 -0.79
C PHE A 74 -2.12 -9.96 -1.98
N LEU A 75 -2.52 -8.71 -2.23
CA LEU A 75 -3.37 -8.33 -3.36
C LEU A 75 -2.59 -7.60 -4.47
N SER A 76 -1.63 -6.76 -4.08
CA SER A 76 -0.76 -6.03 -5.03
C SER A 76 0.52 -5.62 -4.33
N VAL A 77 1.63 -5.53 -5.07
CA VAL A 77 2.91 -4.99 -4.59
C VAL A 77 3.57 -4.18 -5.69
N ASN A 78 4.36 -3.17 -5.33
CA ASN A 78 5.18 -2.44 -6.29
C ASN A 78 6.59 -3.05 -6.44
N PRO A 79 7.35 -2.69 -7.48
CA PRO A 79 8.72 -3.19 -7.68
C PRO A 79 9.67 -2.84 -6.52
N ALA A 80 9.44 -1.75 -5.79
CA ALA A 80 10.26 -1.41 -4.63
C ALA A 80 10.06 -2.39 -3.48
N PHE A 81 8.83 -2.84 -3.23
CA PHE A 81 8.54 -3.88 -2.25
C PHE A 81 9.34 -5.15 -2.55
N GLU A 82 9.37 -5.58 -3.82
CA GLU A 82 10.14 -6.75 -4.24
C GLU A 82 11.64 -6.56 -4.00
N ARG A 83 12.18 -5.36 -4.28
CA ARG A 83 13.61 -5.06 -4.05
C ARG A 83 13.97 -5.04 -2.56
N ILE A 84 13.09 -4.51 -1.70
CA ILE A 84 13.34 -4.34 -0.26
C ILE A 84 13.20 -5.69 0.47
N THR A 85 12.15 -6.45 0.16
CA THR A 85 11.80 -7.70 0.86
C THR A 85 12.43 -8.93 0.22
N GLY A 86 12.76 -8.87 -1.07
CA GLY A 86 13.19 -10.02 -1.87
C GLY A 86 12.04 -10.90 -2.36
N LEU A 87 10.80 -10.60 -1.99
CA LEU A 87 9.62 -11.36 -2.38
C LEU A 87 9.14 -10.94 -3.77
N LYS A 88 8.98 -11.89 -4.69
CA LYS A 88 8.51 -11.59 -6.04
C LYS A 88 7.00 -11.58 -6.11
N ALA A 89 6.43 -10.59 -6.81
CA ALA A 89 4.99 -10.44 -6.97
C ALA A 89 4.34 -11.74 -7.49
N ASN A 90 4.91 -12.33 -8.53
CA ASN A 90 4.41 -13.58 -9.12
C ASN A 90 4.36 -14.78 -8.16
N ASP A 91 5.15 -14.76 -7.08
CA ASP A 91 5.26 -15.87 -6.13
C ASP A 91 4.35 -15.67 -4.90
N ILE A 92 3.88 -14.44 -4.64
CA ILE A 92 3.18 -14.09 -3.40
C ILE A 92 1.75 -13.61 -3.62
N LEU A 93 1.41 -13.04 -4.78
CA LEU A 93 0.08 -12.51 -5.02
C LEU A 93 -0.98 -13.61 -4.90
N GLY A 94 -2.05 -13.32 -4.16
CA GLY A 94 -3.11 -14.28 -3.85
C GLY A 94 -2.79 -15.26 -2.73
N ARG A 95 -1.57 -15.28 -2.18
CA ARG A 95 -1.17 -16.12 -1.04
C ARG A 95 -1.21 -15.34 0.27
N THR A 96 -1.29 -16.05 1.39
CA THR A 96 -1.26 -15.42 2.71
C THR A 96 0.16 -15.18 3.21
N VAL A 97 0.33 -14.29 4.18
CA VAL A 97 1.66 -14.03 4.75
C VAL A 97 2.20 -15.26 5.44
N LEU A 98 1.36 -16.07 6.10
CA LEU A 98 1.83 -17.30 6.76
C LEU A 98 2.19 -18.41 5.76
N GLU A 99 1.64 -18.39 4.54
CA GLU A 99 2.07 -19.29 3.46
C GLU A 99 3.42 -18.89 2.84
N VAL A 100 3.69 -17.59 2.77
CA VAL A 100 4.91 -17.03 2.15
C VAL A 100 6.06 -16.92 3.16
N LEU A 101 5.75 -16.47 4.37
CA LEU A 101 6.64 -16.25 5.51
C LEU A 101 6.03 -16.90 6.77
N PRO A 102 6.17 -18.23 6.96
CA PRO A 102 5.56 -18.94 8.08
C PRO A 102 5.99 -18.48 9.47
N GLY A 103 7.12 -17.78 9.57
CA GLY A 103 7.65 -17.21 10.82
C GLY A 103 7.23 -15.78 11.09
N THR A 104 6.27 -15.22 10.34
CA THR A 104 5.78 -13.84 10.53
C THR A 104 5.33 -13.61 11.96
N GLU A 105 5.83 -12.54 12.56
CA GLU A 105 5.54 -12.21 13.94
C GLU A 105 4.09 -11.73 14.12
N HIS A 106 3.48 -12.15 15.23
CA HIS A 106 2.06 -11.88 15.51
C HIS A 106 1.71 -10.38 15.53
N TYR A 107 2.64 -9.53 15.99
CA TYR A 107 2.41 -8.09 16.05
C TYR A 107 2.21 -7.45 14.67
N TRP A 108 2.72 -8.04 13.59
CA TRP A 108 2.44 -7.57 12.22
C TRP A 108 0.97 -7.78 11.89
N ILE A 109 0.49 -9.01 12.09
CA ILE A 109 -0.89 -9.41 11.81
C ILE A 109 -1.87 -8.61 12.66
N GLU A 110 -1.59 -8.42 13.96
CA GLU A 110 -2.42 -7.61 14.84
C GLU A 110 -2.45 -6.14 14.42
N THR A 111 -1.29 -5.54 14.13
CA THR A 111 -1.22 -4.12 13.81
C THR A 111 -1.94 -3.83 12.50
N TYR A 112 -1.66 -4.60 11.45
CA TYR A 112 -2.33 -4.45 10.16
C TYR A 112 -3.80 -4.82 10.23
N GLY A 113 -4.15 -5.86 10.98
CA GLY A 113 -5.53 -6.25 11.18
C GLY A 113 -6.34 -5.16 11.88
N ARG A 114 -5.78 -4.50 12.90
CA ARG A 114 -6.41 -3.34 13.54
C ARG A 114 -6.68 -2.23 12.52
N VAL A 115 -5.68 -1.85 11.72
CA VAL A 115 -5.85 -0.83 10.67
C VAL A 115 -6.98 -1.23 9.70
N ALA A 116 -6.95 -2.47 9.19
CA ALA A 116 -7.92 -2.97 8.21
C ALA A 116 -9.35 -3.07 8.75
N LEU A 117 -9.52 -3.28 10.06
CA LEU A 117 -10.82 -3.47 10.70
C LEU A 117 -11.40 -2.16 11.25
N THR A 118 -10.57 -1.26 11.80
CA THR A 118 -11.04 -0.03 12.43
C THR A 118 -10.94 1.21 11.55
N GLY A 119 -10.09 1.18 10.52
CA GLY A 119 -9.79 2.35 9.67
C GLY A 119 -8.81 3.34 10.30
N GLU A 120 -8.36 3.11 11.52
CA GLU A 120 -7.40 3.97 12.21
C GLU A 120 -5.99 3.70 11.68
N PRO A 121 -5.32 4.68 11.04
CA PRO A 121 -4.00 4.49 10.47
C PRO A 121 -2.93 4.29 11.55
N ALA A 122 -1.81 3.69 11.17
CA ALA A 122 -0.69 3.43 12.07
C ALA A 122 0.65 3.78 11.39
N VAL A 123 1.57 4.32 12.19
CA VAL A 123 2.99 4.49 11.81
C VAL A 123 3.83 3.83 12.87
N PHE A 124 4.69 2.91 12.48
CA PHE A 124 5.45 2.09 13.42
C PHE A 124 6.74 1.56 12.81
N GLU A 125 7.69 1.25 13.67
CA GLU A 125 8.96 0.62 13.30
C GLU A 125 9.05 -0.75 13.97
N ASN A 126 9.27 -1.81 13.19
CA ASN A 126 9.39 -3.16 13.71
C ASN A 126 10.44 -3.96 12.92
N TYR A 127 11.02 -4.96 13.57
CA TYR A 127 12.06 -5.83 12.99
C TYR A 127 11.47 -7.16 12.53
N SER A 128 11.53 -7.48 11.24
CA SER A 128 11.19 -8.82 10.78
C SER A 128 12.38 -9.76 10.94
N ASN A 129 12.23 -10.80 11.74
CA ASN A 129 13.22 -11.87 11.87
C ASN A 129 13.32 -12.67 10.58
N VAL A 130 12.19 -12.95 9.92
CA VAL A 130 12.17 -13.76 8.68
C VAL A 130 12.92 -13.06 7.54
N LEU A 131 12.80 -11.73 7.44
CA LEU A 131 13.49 -10.93 6.43
C LEU A 131 14.82 -10.34 6.92
N ASN A 132 15.13 -10.48 8.21
CA ASN A 132 16.32 -9.94 8.89
C ASN A 132 16.52 -8.43 8.64
N LYS A 133 15.45 -7.63 8.81
CA LYS A 133 15.45 -6.17 8.53
C LYS A 133 14.49 -5.42 9.44
N TYR A 134 14.84 -4.17 9.74
CA TYR A 134 13.92 -3.18 10.30
C TYR A 134 13.09 -2.53 9.18
N PHE A 135 11.81 -2.34 9.43
CA PHE A 135 10.90 -1.60 8.57
C PHE A 135 10.27 -0.46 9.34
N MET A 136 10.34 0.74 8.77
CA MET A 136 9.44 1.84 9.12
C MET A 136 8.23 1.76 8.20
N VAL A 137 7.05 1.56 8.77
CA VAL A 137 5.81 1.32 8.04
C VAL A 137 4.80 2.40 8.38
N THR A 138 4.16 2.93 7.34
CA THR A 138 2.90 3.68 7.47
C THR A 138 1.81 2.81 6.86
N SER A 139 0.71 2.60 7.59
CA SER A 139 -0.40 1.80 7.09
C SER A 139 -1.75 2.47 7.31
N PHE A 140 -2.66 2.29 6.35
CA PHE A 140 -4.00 2.86 6.35
C PHE A 140 -5.01 1.90 5.70
N GLN A 141 -6.30 2.19 5.85
CA GLN A 141 -7.39 1.38 5.29
C GLN A 141 -7.92 2.00 3.98
N PRO A 142 -7.52 1.50 2.80
CA PRO A 142 -8.06 1.98 1.53
C PRO A 142 -9.50 1.49 1.26
N ALA A 143 -9.91 0.38 1.88
CA ALA A 143 -11.25 -0.19 1.81
C ALA A 143 -11.50 -1.10 3.03
N PRO A 144 -12.77 -1.40 3.40
CA PRO A 144 -13.07 -2.33 4.49
C PRO A 144 -12.32 -3.65 4.35
N ASN A 145 -11.72 -4.13 5.45
CA ASN A 145 -10.90 -5.35 5.53
C ASN A 145 -9.61 -5.32 4.69
N ARG A 146 -9.20 -4.16 4.17
CA ARG A 146 -7.93 -4.00 3.44
C ARG A 146 -7.02 -3.01 4.12
N PHE A 147 -5.73 -3.22 3.98
CA PHE A 147 -4.71 -2.27 4.40
C PHE A 147 -3.63 -2.13 3.33
N ALA A 148 -3.06 -0.95 3.25
CA ALA A 148 -1.86 -0.63 2.47
C ALA A 148 -0.79 -0.03 3.38
#